data_AF-A0A954WK11-F1
#
_entry.id   AF-A0A954WK11-F1
#
_cell.length_a   1.000
_cell.length_b   1.000
_cell.length_c   1.000
_cell.angle_alpha   90.00
_cell.angle_beta   90.00
_cell.angle_gamma   90.00
#
_symmetry.space_group_name_H-M   'P 1'
#
loop_
_entity.id
_entity.type
_entity.pdbx_description
1 polymer ?
#
loop_
_entity_poly.entity_id
_entity_poly.type
_entity_poly.pdbx_seq_one_letter_code
_entity_poly.pdbx_strand_id
1 'polypeptide(L)' 'RRGPFAPYGLQDGQPGSLGRNYLSSPNSRAENPNELPNQITIEVAAGDILTVETPGGGGFEMPSVLNRQQVMRGDTDD' A
#
# COMPACT_ATOMS: atom_id res chain seq x y z
N ARG A 1 8.61 -9.50 4.35
CA ARG A 1 8.88 -8.37 3.42
C ARG A 1 10.38 -8.28 3.10
N ARG A 2 10.77 -7.97 1.85
CA ARG A 2 12.18 -7.70 1.46
C ARG A 2 12.57 -6.26 1.87
N GLY A 3 12.67 -6.00 3.18
CA GLY A 3 13.08 -4.68 3.68
C GLY A 3 12.20 -3.53 3.15
N PRO A 4 12.79 -2.37 2.75
CA PRO A 4 12.07 -1.20 2.24
C PRO A 4 11.69 -1.30 0.75
N PHE A 5 11.90 -2.45 0.11
CA PHE A 5 11.65 -2.61 -1.32
C PHE A 5 10.20 -3.00 -1.59
N ALA A 6 9.51 -2.17 -2.37
CA ALA A 6 8.18 -2.44 -2.87
C ALA A 6 8.20 -3.59 -3.90
N PRO A 7 7.14 -4.43 -3.95
CA PRO A 7 6.96 -5.35 -5.08
C PRO A 7 6.91 -4.58 -6.40
N TYR A 8 7.68 -5.03 -7.39
CA TYR A 8 7.82 -4.34 -8.66
C TYR A 8 6.56 -4.49 -9.52
N GLY A 9 6.25 -3.46 -10.31
CA GLY A 9 5.28 -3.56 -11.39
C GLY A 9 5.91 -4.10 -12.68
N LEU A 10 5.05 -4.42 -13.64
CA LEU A 10 5.43 -4.97 -14.95
C LEU A 10 4.86 -4.09 -16.07
N GLN A 11 5.59 -4.01 -17.20
CA GLN A 11 5.17 -3.26 -18.40
C GLN A 11 4.66 -1.85 -18.04
N ASP A 12 5.52 -1.04 -17.40
CA ASP A 12 5.21 0.32 -16.90
C ASP A 12 4.16 0.40 -15.77
N GLY A 13 3.68 -0.73 -15.26
CA GLY A 13 2.84 -0.78 -14.07
C GLY A 13 3.54 -0.22 -12.82
N GLN A 14 2.77 0.41 -11.94
CA GLN A 14 3.30 1.03 -10.72
C GLN A 14 3.73 -0.02 -9.67
N PRO A 15 4.72 0.28 -8.82
CA PRO A 15 5.08 -0.57 -7.69
C PRO A 15 3.90 -0.80 -6.74
N GLY A 16 3.89 -1.95 -6.06
CA GLY A 16 2.91 -2.27 -5.03
C GLY A 16 3.18 -1.53 -3.72
N SER A 17 2.18 -1.49 -2.83
CA SER A 17 2.33 -0.89 -1.51
C SER A 17 3.34 -1.65 -0.64
N LEU A 18 4.09 -0.91 0.18
CA LEU A 18 4.97 -1.51 1.19
C LEU A 18 4.16 -2.16 2.31
N GLY A 19 4.67 -3.26 2.84
CA GLY A 19 4.14 -3.86 4.06
C GLY A 19 4.75 -3.22 5.31
N ARG A 20 3.97 -3.16 6.38
CA ARG A 20 4.33 -2.56 7.66
C ARG A 20 3.91 -3.45 8.82
N ASN A 21 4.69 -3.43 9.89
CA ASN A 21 4.37 -4.13 11.12
C ASN A 21 4.41 -3.11 12.25
N TYR A 22 3.42 -3.11 13.14
CA TYR A 22 3.47 -2.27 14.32
C TYR A 22 2.73 -2.91 15.49
N LEU A 23 3.18 -2.59 16.69
CA LEU A 23 2.55 -2.98 17.94
C LEU A 23 1.88 -1.76 18.56
N SER A 24 0.60 -1.86 18.89
CA SER A 24 -0.12 -0.86 19.69
C SER A 24 -0.61 -1.46 20.99
N SER A 25 -0.65 -0.63 22.03
CA SER A 25 -1.23 -1.00 23.32
C SER A 25 -2.51 -0.18 23.52
N PRO A 26 -3.64 -0.79 23.95
CA PRO A 26 -4.89 -0.07 24.16
C PRO A 26 -4.80 1.00 25.26
N ASN A 27 -3.82 0.88 26.16
CA ASN A 27 -3.56 1.84 27.22
C ASN A 27 -2.61 2.97 26.77
N SER A 28 -1.97 2.83 25.60
CA SER A 28 -1.11 3.86 25.03
C SER A 28 -1.94 4.76 24.12
N ARG A 29 -2.02 6.04 24.48
CA ARG A 29 -2.64 7.08 23.65
C ARG A 29 -1.72 7.58 22.53
N ALA A 30 -0.56 6.95 22.35
CA ALA A 30 0.40 7.37 21.34
C ALA A 30 -0.23 7.26 19.94
N GLU A 31 -0.26 8.39 19.23
CA GLU A 31 -0.81 8.50 17.88
C GLU A 31 -0.02 7.66 16.85
N ASN A 32 1.23 7.31 17.19
CA ASN A 32 2.10 6.48 16.36
C ASN A 32 2.36 5.14 17.04
N PRO A 33 1.79 4.03 16.55
CA PRO A 33 2.13 2.70 17.04
C PRO A 33 3.60 2.38 16.72
N ASN A 34 4.26 1.63 17.61
CA ASN A 34 5.69 1.34 17.49
C ASN A 34 5.93 0.49 16.23
N GLU A 35 6.49 1.08 15.18
CA GLU A 35 6.83 0.35 13.96
C GLU A 35 7.94 -0.66 14.24
N LEU A 36 7.72 -1.89 13.79
CA LEU A 36 8.60 -3.03 14.03
C LEU A 36 9.43 -3.35 12.78
N PRO A 37 10.62 -3.95 12.93
CA PRO A 37 11.38 -4.51 11.81
C PRO A 37 10.63 -5.61 11.03
N ASN A 38 11.18 -6.01 9.89
CA ASN A 38 10.60 -7.09 9.07
C ASN A 38 10.74 -8.48 9.71
N GLN A 39 11.67 -8.63 10.66
CA GLN A 39 11.90 -9.83 11.44
C GLN A 39 12.39 -9.41 12.83
N ILE A 40 11.68 -9.84 13.87
CA ILE A 40 11.99 -9.50 15.26
C ILE A 40 11.36 -10.52 16.21
N THR A 41 11.92 -10.64 17.41
CA THR A 41 11.29 -11.28 18.57
C THR A 41 11.05 -10.20 19.62
N ILE A 42 9.81 -10.09 20.11
CA ILE A 42 9.40 -9.11 21.12
C ILE A 42 8.53 -9.78 22.18
N GLU A 43 8.58 -9.26 23.39
CA GLU A 43 7.59 -9.57 24.44
C GLU A 43 6.37 -8.66 24.26
N VAL A 44 5.18 -9.21 24.53
CA VAL A 44 3.90 -8.48 24.43
C VAL A 44 3.06 -8.74 25.67
N ALA A 45 2.24 -7.77 26.05
CA ALA A 45 1.28 -7.90 27.13
C ALA A 45 -0.09 -8.36 26.62
N ALA A 46 -0.90 -8.93 27.51
CA ALA A 46 -2.28 -9.27 27.19
C ALA A 46 -3.06 -8.01 26.79
N GLY A 47 -3.71 -8.06 25.62
CA GLY A 47 -4.48 -6.95 25.07
C GLY A 47 -3.69 -6.03 24.12
N ASP A 48 -2.37 -6.20 23.99
CA ASP A 48 -1.64 -5.54 22.90
C ASP A 48 -2.11 -6.06 21.53
N ILE A 49 -2.05 -5.19 20.53
CA ILE A 49 -2.50 -5.47 19.17
C ILE A 49 -1.29 -5.42 18.24
N LEU A 50 -0.96 -6.57 17.65
CA LEU A 50 -0.02 -6.66 16.54
C LEU A 50 -0.77 -6.49 15.22
N THR A 51 -0.41 -5.47 14.45
CA THR A 51 -0.91 -5.28 13.09
C THR A 51 0.17 -5.61 12.07
N VAL A 52 -0.21 -6.44 11.08
CA VAL A 52 0.65 -6.86 9.98
C VAL A 52 -0.02 -6.46 8.67
N GLU A 53 0.51 -5.41 8.05
CA GLU A 53 0.14 -4.98 6.70
C GLU A 53 1.05 -5.73 5.71
N THR A 54 0.46 -6.65 4.96
CA THR A 54 1.21 -7.40 3.94
C THR A 54 1.44 -6.53 2.71
N PRO A 55 2.63 -6.59 2.05
CA PRO A 55 2.87 -5.82 0.83
C PRO A 55 1.85 -6.15 -0.27
N GLY A 56 1.40 -5.13 -0.99
CA GLY A 56 0.56 -5.30 -2.18
C GLY A 56 1.37 -5.73 -3.40
N GLY A 57 0.75 -6.44 -4.35
CA GLY A 57 1.38 -6.74 -5.64
C GLY A 57 1.63 -5.47 -6.47
N GLY A 58 2.65 -5.49 -7.33
CA GLY A 58 2.84 -4.44 -8.33
C GLY A 58 1.80 -4.53 -9.43
N GLY A 59 1.51 -3.39 -10.05
CA GLY A 59 0.58 -3.29 -11.16
C GLY A 59 1.17 -3.81 -12.48
N PHE A 60 0.30 -3.90 -13.48
CA PHE A 60 0.65 -4.20 -14.86
C PHE A 60 0.01 -3.12 -15.74
N GLU A 61 0.81 -2.48 -16.61
CA GLU A 61 0.40 -1.33 -17.45
C GLU A 61 -0.03 -0.07 -16.65
N MET A 62 0.09 1.11 -17.27
CA MET A 62 -0.61 2.32 -16.82
C MET A 62 -1.74 2.62 -17.80
N PRO A 63 -2.93 3.03 -17.34
CA PRO A 63 -3.96 3.54 -18.25
C PRO A 63 -3.35 4.68 -19.04
N SER A 64 -3.30 4.54 -20.37
CA SER A 64 -3.08 5.67 -21.26
C SER A 64 -4.06 6.75 -20.82
N VAL A 65 -3.55 7.88 -20.34
CA VAL A 65 -4.35 9.04 -19.93
C VAL A 65 -5.50 9.20 -20.93
N LEU A 66 -6.73 8.93 -20.47
CA LEU A 66 -7.93 9.10 -21.27
C LEU A 66 -7.97 10.57 -21.65
N ASN A 67 -7.58 10.87 -22.89
CA ASN A 67 -7.55 12.22 -23.41
C ASN A 67 -9.01 12.69 -23.50
N ARG A 68 -9.44 13.44 -22.47
CA ARG A 68 -10.82 13.92 -22.30
C ARG A 68 -11.31 14.76 -23.49
N GLN A 69 -10.41 15.20 -24.38
CA GLN A 69 -10.74 15.99 -25.57
C GLN A 69 -11.27 15.19 -26.78
N GLN A 70 -11.38 13.86 -26.70
CA GLN A 70 -11.95 13.03 -27.79
C GLN A 70 -13.40 12.60 -27.59
N VAL A 71 -14.08 12.99 -26.50
CA VAL A 71 -15.48 12.59 -26.24
C VAL A 71 -16.52 13.59 -26.79
N MET A 72 -16.11 14.76 -27.31
CA MET A 72 -17.06 15.84 -27.71
C MET A 72 -17.02 16.21 -29.21
N ARG A 73 -16.67 15.27 -30.09
CA ARG A 73 -16.90 15.42 -31.54
C ARG A 73 -17.42 14.11 -32.08
N GLY A 74 -18.73 13.96 -32.15
CA GLY A 74 -19.34 12.72 -32.61
C GLY A 74 -20.83 12.79 -32.89
N ASP A 75 -21.60 13.63 -32.21
CA ASP A 75 -23.05 13.69 -32.42
C ASP A 75 -23.45 15.05 -33.00
N THR A 76 -23.20 15.21 -34.30
CA THR A 76 -23.98 16.12 -35.13
C THR A 76 -24.26 15.34 -36.40
N ASP A 77 -25.43 14.71 -36.46
CA ASP A 77 -26.09 14.27 -37.67
C ASP A 77 -27.59 14.57 -37.50
N ASP A 78 -28.12 15.30 -38.50
CA ASP A 78 -29.50 15.71 -38.83
C ASP A 78 -30.68 15.46 -37.86
#